data_AF-A0A2Z2DYT8-F1
#
_entry.id   AF-A0A2Z2DYT8-F1
#
_cell.length_a   1.000
_cell.length_b   1.000
_cell.length_c   1.000
_cell.angle_alpha   90.00
_cell.angle_beta   90.00
_cell.angle_gamma   90.00
#
_symmetry.space_group_name_H-M   'P 1'
#
loop_
_entity.id
_entity.type
_entity.pdbx_description
1 polymer ?
#
loop_
_entity_poly.entity_id
_entity_poly.type
_entity_poly.pdbx_seq_one_letter_code
_entity_poly.pdbx_strand_id
1 'polypeptide(L)'
;MHEFRRLGAWLLDSLDDQIPDALETYAFQLSVLLPKLRRRTRSITSWRAWLPSQPIHRACPLCLNDPENQAVLLAWKLPLMLSCPLHGCWLESYWGVPGRFLGWENADAEPRTASDAIAAMDQRTWQALTTGHVELPRRRIHAGLWFRLLRTLLDELNTPLSTCGTYAGYLRQIWECCGHPLRAGQSLWRPYETLNPAVRLQMLEAAATAISLIEVRDISPPGEHAKLFWSEPQTGFTSGLPAKAPKPEPVDHWQRAIQAIDEAIIEARHNPETARSLFALASYGRRDPASLEQLRATFAKEGIPPEFLSHYEPSLPFACLRQNDGLSDKF
;
A
#
# COMPACT_ATOMS: atom_id res chain seq x y z
N MET A 1 -11.07 11.48 -11.87
CA MET A 1 -10.89 10.65 -13.09
C MET A 1 -9.42 10.41 -13.45
N HIS A 2 -8.49 11.31 -13.12
CA HIS A 2 -7.04 11.08 -13.32
C HIS A 2 -6.36 10.17 -12.27
N GLU A 3 -6.85 10.12 -11.03
CA GLU A 3 -6.29 9.22 -9.99
C GLU A 3 -6.66 7.74 -10.19
N PHE A 4 -7.84 7.46 -10.75
CA PHE A 4 -8.27 6.10 -11.07
C PHE A 4 -7.40 5.42 -12.14
N ARG A 5 -6.80 6.19 -13.06
CA ARG A 5 -5.86 5.67 -14.07
C ARG A 5 -4.54 5.21 -13.46
N ARG A 6 -4.09 5.80 -12.35
CA ARG A 6 -2.83 5.39 -11.69
C ARG A 6 -2.99 4.09 -10.89
N LEU A 7 -4.13 3.87 -10.24
CA LEU A 7 -4.41 2.60 -9.56
C LEU A 7 -4.64 1.45 -10.55
N GLY A 8 -5.30 1.73 -11.69
CA GLY A 8 -5.61 0.72 -12.71
C GLY A 8 -4.38 0.11 -13.39
N ALA A 9 -3.32 0.89 -13.64
CA ALA A 9 -2.13 0.42 -14.34
C ALA A 9 -1.32 -0.62 -13.55
N TRP A 10 -1.26 -0.50 -12.22
CA TRP A 10 -0.39 -1.35 -11.39
C TRP A 10 -1.12 -2.49 -10.69
N LEU A 11 -2.40 -2.30 -10.38
CA LEU A 11 -3.21 -3.34 -9.75
C LEU A 11 -3.66 -4.38 -10.77
N LEU A 12 -4.04 -3.95 -11.98
CA LEU A 12 -4.69 -4.81 -12.98
C LEU A 12 -3.77 -5.18 -14.15
N ASP A 13 -2.66 -4.45 -14.33
CA ASP A 13 -1.81 -4.40 -15.54
C ASP A 13 -2.55 -3.95 -16.81
N SER A 14 -3.76 -4.44 -17.03
CA SER A 14 -4.68 -4.08 -18.11
C SER A 14 -6.12 -4.17 -17.63
N LEU A 15 -6.99 -3.34 -18.21
CA LEU A 15 -8.45 -3.48 -18.07
C LEU A 15 -9.04 -4.42 -19.13
N ASP A 16 -8.25 -4.79 -20.13
CA ASP A 16 -8.63 -5.69 -21.21
C ASP A 16 -8.70 -7.13 -20.69
N ASP A 17 -9.90 -7.70 -20.74
CA ASP A 17 -10.18 -9.06 -20.30
C ASP A 17 -9.99 -10.09 -21.43
N GLN A 18 -9.63 -9.65 -22.64
CA GLN A 18 -9.41 -10.53 -23.79
C GLN A 18 -7.97 -11.06 -23.88
N ILE A 19 -7.07 -10.68 -22.97
CA ILE A 19 -5.69 -11.15 -22.97
C ILE A 19 -5.66 -12.63 -22.50
N PRO A 20 -5.38 -13.60 -23.38
CA PRO A 20 -5.55 -15.03 -23.06
C PRO A 20 -4.67 -15.53 -21.91
N ASP A 21 -3.47 -14.96 -21.78
CA ASP A 21 -2.45 -15.36 -20.82
C ASP A 21 -2.31 -14.35 -19.65
N ALA A 22 -3.35 -13.54 -19.40
CA ALA A 22 -3.34 -12.50 -18.36
C ALA A 22 -3.03 -13.07 -16.97
N LEU A 23 -3.63 -14.21 -16.62
CA LEU A 23 -3.39 -14.86 -15.33
C LEU A 23 -1.93 -15.34 -15.20
N GLU A 24 -1.39 -15.97 -16.24
CA GLU A 24 -0.03 -16.50 -16.21
C GLU A 24 0.99 -15.37 -16.09
N THR A 25 0.84 -14.34 -16.92
CA THR A 25 1.73 -13.17 -16.91
C THR A 25 1.66 -12.41 -15.59
N TYR A 26 0.49 -12.31 -14.98
CA TYR A 26 0.33 -11.59 -13.71
C TYR A 26 0.78 -12.41 -12.49
N ALA A 27 0.33 -13.67 -12.38
CA ALA A 27 0.43 -14.44 -11.14
C ALA A 27 1.54 -15.50 -11.12
N PHE A 28 2.02 -15.96 -12.29
CA PHE A 28 2.98 -17.08 -12.38
C PHE A 28 4.41 -16.66 -12.72
N GLN A 29 4.67 -15.39 -13.03
CA GLN A 29 6.02 -14.89 -13.31
C GLN A 29 6.94 -14.88 -12.07
N LEU A 30 6.36 -14.68 -10.88
CA LEU A 30 7.08 -14.61 -9.61
C LEU A 30 7.00 -15.95 -8.86
N SER A 31 7.92 -16.14 -7.92
CA SER A 31 8.01 -17.34 -7.08
C SER A 31 8.37 -17.00 -5.64
N VAL A 32 7.58 -17.46 -4.66
CA VAL A 32 7.79 -17.16 -3.24
C VAL A 32 7.92 -18.44 -2.43
N LEU A 33 6.86 -19.23 -2.30
CA LEU A 33 6.84 -20.49 -1.55
C LEU A 33 7.36 -21.67 -2.36
N LEU A 34 7.18 -21.66 -3.68
CA LEU A 34 7.50 -22.78 -4.57
C LEU A 34 8.45 -22.32 -5.67
N PRO A 35 9.30 -23.21 -6.23
CA PRO A 35 10.12 -22.87 -7.38
C PRO A 35 9.26 -22.65 -8.63
N LYS A 36 9.71 -21.79 -9.55
CA LYS A 36 8.97 -21.35 -10.75
C LYS A 36 8.46 -22.51 -11.63
N LEU A 37 9.22 -23.61 -11.72
CA LEU A 37 8.99 -24.71 -12.66
C LEU A 37 7.88 -25.72 -12.27
N ARG A 38 7.19 -25.53 -11.14
CA ARG A 38 6.21 -26.52 -10.63
C ARG A 38 4.75 -26.11 -10.68
N ARG A 39 4.40 -24.98 -11.30
CA ARG A 39 3.00 -24.55 -11.42
C ARG A 39 2.40 -24.97 -12.75
N ARG A 40 1.20 -25.55 -12.70
CA ARG A 40 0.43 -25.84 -13.91
C ARG A 40 -0.08 -24.53 -14.49
N THR A 41 0.29 -24.25 -15.74
CA THR A 41 -0.28 -23.15 -16.51
C THR A 41 -1.77 -23.37 -16.74
N ARG A 42 -2.55 -22.29 -16.69
CA ARG A 42 -4.00 -22.31 -16.87
C ARG A 42 -4.44 -21.04 -17.59
N SER A 43 -5.24 -21.21 -18.63
CA SER A 43 -5.92 -20.11 -19.31
C SER A 43 -7.31 -19.90 -18.71
N ILE A 44 -7.65 -18.65 -18.42
CA ILE A 44 -9.01 -18.27 -18.00
C ILE A 44 -9.48 -17.13 -18.89
N THR A 45 -10.59 -17.35 -19.57
CA THR A 45 -11.25 -16.33 -20.39
C THR A 45 -11.76 -15.19 -19.52
N SER A 46 -11.57 -13.95 -19.96
CA SER A 46 -12.10 -12.75 -19.28
C SER A 46 -11.60 -12.55 -17.85
N TRP A 47 -10.40 -13.07 -17.53
CA TRP A 47 -9.81 -12.90 -16.20
C TRP A 47 -9.27 -11.49 -15.99
N ARG A 48 -9.56 -10.93 -14.81
CA ARG A 48 -9.04 -9.65 -14.34
C ARG A 48 -8.53 -9.82 -12.92
N ALA A 49 -7.28 -9.39 -12.68
CA ALA A 49 -6.66 -9.48 -11.36
C ALA A 49 -7.52 -8.74 -10.33
N TRP A 50 -7.69 -9.33 -9.14
CA TRP A 50 -8.31 -8.68 -7.98
C TRP A 50 -9.77 -8.22 -8.11
N LEU A 51 -10.41 -8.35 -9.27
CA LEU A 51 -11.80 -7.97 -9.46
C LEU A 51 -12.70 -9.11 -8.96
N PRO A 52 -13.37 -8.98 -7.79
CA PRO A 52 -14.12 -10.08 -7.23
C PRO A 52 -15.38 -10.36 -8.06
N SER A 53 -15.74 -11.64 -8.20
CA SER A 53 -16.99 -12.03 -8.90
C SER A 53 -18.26 -11.63 -8.14
N GLN A 54 -18.12 -11.31 -6.84
CA GLN A 54 -19.20 -10.90 -5.96
C GLN A 54 -18.80 -9.63 -5.21
N PRO A 55 -19.72 -8.68 -5.00
CA PRO A 55 -19.46 -7.49 -4.19
C PRO A 55 -18.96 -7.84 -2.79
N ILE A 56 -18.04 -7.02 -2.26
CA ILE A 56 -17.50 -7.17 -0.90
C ILE A 56 -18.12 -6.10 0.00
N HIS A 57 -18.85 -6.54 1.02
CA HIS A 57 -19.51 -5.69 2.00
C HIS A 57 -18.85 -5.85 3.37
N ARG A 58 -17.65 -5.29 3.51
CA ARG A 58 -16.93 -5.26 4.78
C ARG A 58 -16.46 -3.84 5.09
N ALA A 59 -16.43 -3.52 6.37
CA ALA A 59 -15.97 -2.22 6.86
C ALA A 59 -15.36 -2.34 8.25
N CYS A 60 -14.57 -1.33 8.62
CA CYS A 60 -14.05 -1.20 9.97
C CYS A 60 -15.18 -0.71 10.91
N PRO A 61 -15.48 -1.42 12.02
CA PRO A 61 -16.47 -0.96 12.99
C PRO A 61 -16.15 0.41 13.59
N LEU A 62 -14.87 0.69 13.84
CA LEU A 62 -14.43 1.97 14.39
C LEU A 62 -14.60 3.13 13.39
N CYS A 63 -14.22 2.94 12.13
CA CYS A 63 -14.41 4.00 11.11
C CYS A 63 -15.90 4.29 10.85
N LEU A 64 -16.77 3.29 10.93
CA LEU A 64 -18.19 3.49 10.68
C LEU A 64 -18.96 4.06 11.88
N ASN A 65 -18.42 3.90 13.09
CA ASN A 65 -18.96 4.50 14.30
C ASN A 65 -18.34 5.87 14.62
N ASP A 66 -17.40 6.35 13.81
CA ASP A 66 -16.84 7.70 13.92
C ASP A 66 -17.89 8.74 13.48
N PRO A 67 -18.35 9.62 14.40
CA PRO A 67 -19.36 10.62 14.09
C PRO A 67 -18.87 11.74 13.18
N GLU A 68 -17.55 11.99 13.12
CA GLU A 68 -16.98 13.06 12.30
C GLU A 68 -16.67 12.60 10.87
N ASN A 69 -16.35 11.33 10.68
CA ASN A 69 -15.91 10.79 9.40
C ASN A 69 -16.39 9.35 9.16
N GLN A 70 -17.70 9.19 9.03
CA GLN A 70 -18.34 7.90 8.72
C GLN A 70 -18.05 7.49 7.26
N ALA A 71 -16.86 6.95 7.02
CA ALA A 71 -16.38 6.60 5.68
C ALA A 71 -16.14 5.09 5.51
N VAL A 72 -16.57 4.56 4.36
CA VAL A 72 -16.17 3.24 3.88
C VAL A 72 -15.06 3.42 2.85
N LEU A 73 -13.88 2.88 3.14
CA LEU A 73 -12.77 2.96 2.20
C LEU A 73 -13.04 2.10 0.96
N LEU A 74 -12.78 2.65 -0.22
CA LEU A 74 -12.92 1.93 -1.49
C LEU A 74 -12.02 0.69 -1.55
N ALA A 75 -10.86 0.73 -0.89
CA ALA A 75 -9.93 -0.40 -0.79
C ALA A 75 -10.59 -1.66 -0.21
N TRP A 76 -11.55 -1.51 0.71
CA TRP A 76 -12.27 -2.64 1.32
C TRP A 76 -13.26 -3.33 0.38
N LYS A 77 -13.51 -2.75 -0.80
CA LYS A 77 -14.28 -3.36 -1.89
C LYS A 77 -13.47 -4.34 -2.72
N LEU A 78 -12.17 -4.40 -2.48
CA LEU A 78 -11.27 -5.35 -3.12
C LEU A 78 -10.85 -6.44 -2.13
N PRO A 79 -10.59 -7.67 -2.60
CA PRO A 79 -10.14 -8.77 -1.76
C PRO A 79 -8.63 -8.69 -1.52
N LEU A 80 -8.17 -7.55 -1.00
CA LEU A 80 -6.75 -7.26 -0.80
C LEU A 80 -6.36 -7.22 0.68
N MET A 81 -7.34 -6.98 1.56
CA MET A 81 -7.11 -6.72 2.98
C MET A 81 -8.15 -7.42 3.87
N LEU A 82 -7.75 -7.70 5.11
CA LEU A 82 -8.60 -8.29 6.15
C LEU A 82 -8.88 -7.33 7.31
N SER A 83 -8.04 -6.32 7.50
CA SER A 83 -8.05 -5.38 8.61
C SER A 83 -8.03 -3.93 8.13
N CYS A 84 -8.41 -3.04 9.03
CA CYS A 84 -8.36 -1.60 8.82
C CYS A 84 -6.93 -1.08 8.98
N PRO A 85 -6.35 -0.38 7.99
CA PRO A 85 -4.99 0.15 8.11
C PRO A 85 -4.86 1.31 9.12
N LEU A 86 -5.99 1.90 9.54
CA LEU A 86 -6.00 2.99 10.52
C LEU A 86 -6.13 2.47 11.95
N HIS A 87 -6.91 1.40 12.15
CA HIS A 87 -7.30 0.91 13.47
C HIS A 87 -6.75 -0.47 13.82
N GLY A 88 -6.20 -1.22 12.86
CA GLY A 88 -5.67 -2.57 13.07
C GLY A 88 -6.72 -3.64 13.42
N CYS A 89 -8.01 -3.31 13.40
CA CYS A 89 -9.09 -4.28 13.66
C CYS A 89 -9.54 -4.95 12.37
N TRP A 90 -10.12 -6.14 12.49
CA TRP A 90 -10.76 -6.85 11.38
C TRP A 90 -11.85 -6.00 10.71
N LEU A 91 -11.99 -6.20 9.39
CA LEU A 91 -13.11 -5.69 8.62
C LEU A 91 -14.29 -6.64 8.79
N GLU A 92 -15.37 -6.13 9.36
CA GLU A 92 -16.58 -6.90 9.66
C GLU A 92 -17.61 -6.73 8.54
N SER A 93 -18.41 -7.79 8.33
CA SER A 93 -19.43 -7.80 7.29
C SER A 93 -20.64 -6.94 7.67
N TYR A 94 -21.16 -6.23 6.69
CA TYR A 94 -22.34 -5.40 6.86
C TYR A 94 -23.32 -5.62 5.70
N TRP A 95 -24.59 -5.29 5.91
CA TRP A 95 -25.61 -5.25 4.86
C TRP A 95 -26.11 -3.81 4.66
N GLY A 96 -26.69 -3.57 3.48
CA GLY A 96 -27.21 -2.26 3.09
C GLY A 96 -26.26 -1.40 2.26
N VAL A 97 -26.55 -0.10 2.20
CA VAL A 97 -25.86 0.87 1.36
C VAL A 97 -25.23 1.95 2.23
N PRO A 98 -23.88 2.04 2.28
CA PRO A 98 -23.19 3.09 3.02
C PRO A 98 -23.72 4.49 2.66
N GLY A 99 -23.96 5.33 3.68
CA GLY A 99 -24.53 6.67 3.51
C GLY A 99 -26.05 6.72 3.31
N ARG A 100 -26.76 5.56 3.31
CA ARG A 100 -28.24 5.51 3.33
C ARG A 100 -28.76 4.74 4.53
N PHE A 101 -28.45 3.46 4.59
CA PHE A 101 -28.79 2.58 5.69
C PHE A 101 -27.76 1.45 5.73
N LEU A 102 -27.24 1.17 6.92
CA LEU A 102 -26.23 0.15 7.12
C LEU A 102 -26.51 -0.55 8.44
N GLY A 103 -26.42 -1.87 8.42
CA GLY A 103 -26.44 -2.69 9.63
C GLY A 103 -25.33 -3.72 9.56
N TRP A 104 -24.79 -4.09 10.72
CA TRP A 104 -23.84 -5.19 10.80
C TRP A 104 -24.57 -6.52 10.56
N GLU A 105 -23.92 -7.45 9.86
CA GLU A 105 -24.47 -8.80 9.72
C GLU A 105 -24.45 -9.55 11.06
N ASN A 106 -23.42 -9.28 11.87
CA ASN A 106 -23.34 -9.73 13.25
C ASN A 106 -23.71 -8.57 14.19
N ALA A 107 -24.68 -8.79 15.09
CA ALA A 107 -25.13 -7.76 16.01
C ALA A 107 -24.00 -7.23 16.93
N ASP A 108 -23.07 -8.12 17.29
CA ASP A 108 -21.90 -7.83 18.12
C ASP A 108 -20.66 -7.53 17.26
N ALA A 109 -20.77 -6.65 16.26
CA ALA A 109 -19.63 -6.22 15.43
C ALA A 109 -18.64 -5.35 16.23
N GLU A 110 -18.26 -5.81 17.41
CA GLU A 110 -17.23 -5.23 18.24
C GLU A 110 -15.90 -5.28 17.49
N PRO A 111 -15.07 -4.23 17.61
CA PRO A 111 -13.76 -4.20 16.98
C PRO A 111 -12.88 -5.36 17.48
N ARG A 112 -12.65 -6.34 16.62
CA ARG A 112 -11.74 -7.44 16.90
C ARG A 112 -10.35 -7.12 16.36
N THR A 113 -9.34 -7.11 17.20
CA THR A 113 -7.95 -6.85 16.77
C THR A 113 -7.48 -7.91 15.77
N ALA A 114 -6.84 -7.47 14.68
CA ALA A 114 -6.19 -8.37 13.74
C ALA A 114 -4.87 -8.88 14.30
N SER A 115 -4.44 -10.08 13.87
CA SER A 115 -3.11 -10.57 14.24
C SER A 115 -2.03 -9.68 13.63
N ASP A 116 -0.85 -9.64 14.25
CA ASP A 116 0.28 -8.84 13.75
C ASP A 116 0.64 -9.17 12.30
N ALA A 117 0.56 -10.45 11.92
CA ALA A 117 0.80 -10.89 10.54
C ALA A 117 -0.20 -10.25 9.55
N ILE A 118 -1.49 -10.24 9.90
CA ILE A 118 -2.54 -9.63 9.07
C ILE A 118 -2.35 -8.11 9.02
N ALA A 119 -2.18 -7.47 10.18
CA ALA A 119 -2.01 -6.02 10.26
C ALA A 119 -0.79 -5.55 9.45
N ALA A 120 0.34 -6.26 9.51
CA ALA A 120 1.54 -5.94 8.75
C ALA A 120 1.33 -6.11 7.23
N MET A 121 0.71 -7.20 6.79
CA MET A 121 0.39 -7.40 5.36
C MET A 121 -0.57 -6.33 4.84
N ASP A 122 -1.59 -6.00 5.62
CA ASP A 122 -2.60 -5.01 5.26
C ASP A 122 -2.03 -3.59 5.26
N GLN A 123 -1.16 -3.25 6.20
CA GLN A 123 -0.47 -1.97 6.21
C GLN A 123 0.42 -1.79 4.98
N ARG A 124 1.13 -2.84 4.55
CA ARG A 124 1.91 -2.86 3.29
C ARG A 124 1.01 -2.70 2.08
N THR A 125 -0.14 -3.37 2.05
CA THR A 125 -1.14 -3.22 0.99
C THR A 125 -1.71 -1.81 0.94
N TRP A 126 -2.00 -1.21 2.09
CA TRP A 126 -2.43 0.18 2.18
C TRP A 126 -1.35 1.15 1.70
N GLN A 127 -0.09 0.93 2.09
CA GLN A 127 1.05 1.68 1.62
C GLN A 127 1.15 1.62 0.08
N ALA A 128 0.99 0.42 -0.51
CA ALA A 128 0.99 0.23 -1.95
C ALA A 128 -0.09 1.09 -2.66
N LEU A 129 -1.30 1.09 -2.11
CA LEU A 129 -2.45 1.83 -2.67
C LEU A 129 -2.31 3.35 -2.55
N THR A 130 -1.79 3.83 -1.43
CA THR A 130 -1.75 5.27 -1.11
C THR A 130 -0.46 5.96 -1.56
N THR A 131 0.65 5.24 -1.59
CA THR A 131 1.98 5.81 -1.86
C THR A 131 2.65 5.26 -3.11
N GLY A 132 2.10 4.21 -3.74
CA GLY A 132 2.67 3.60 -4.95
C GLY A 132 3.88 2.70 -4.73
N HIS A 133 4.30 2.47 -3.48
CA HIS A 133 5.42 1.60 -3.12
C HIS A 133 5.16 0.89 -1.78
N VAL A 134 5.98 -0.12 -1.48
CA VAL A 134 5.95 -0.89 -0.23
C VAL A 134 7.35 -1.01 0.32
N GLU A 135 7.50 -0.76 1.62
CA GLU A 135 8.72 -1.08 2.36
C GLU A 135 8.72 -2.54 2.78
N LEU A 136 9.68 -3.31 2.26
CA LEU A 136 9.96 -4.68 2.69
C LEU A 136 11.32 -4.73 3.39
N PRO A 137 11.57 -5.72 4.26
CA PRO A 137 12.82 -5.82 5.04
C PRO A 137 14.11 -5.74 4.22
N ARG A 138 14.09 -6.21 2.96
CA ARG A 138 15.27 -6.15 2.09
C ARG A 138 15.43 -4.83 1.36
N ARG A 139 14.32 -4.29 0.85
CA ARG A 139 14.29 -3.11 -0.02
C ARG A 139 12.87 -2.63 -0.25
N ARG A 140 12.76 -1.35 -0.59
CA ARG A 140 11.56 -0.78 -1.20
C ARG A 140 11.23 -1.46 -2.52
N ILE A 141 9.94 -1.76 -2.74
CA ILE A 141 9.42 -2.26 -4.02
C ILE A 141 8.25 -1.42 -4.53
N HIS A 142 8.03 -1.45 -5.83
CA HIS A 142 6.91 -0.78 -6.47
C HIS A 142 5.57 -1.49 -6.18
N ALA A 143 4.45 -0.77 -6.07
CA ALA A 143 3.13 -1.32 -5.72
C ALA A 143 2.67 -2.46 -6.64
N GLY A 144 2.90 -2.34 -7.96
CA GLY A 144 2.57 -3.41 -8.92
C GLY A 144 3.32 -4.72 -8.64
N LEU A 145 4.56 -4.64 -8.15
CA LEU A 145 5.30 -5.85 -7.74
C LEU A 145 4.71 -6.44 -6.46
N TRP A 146 4.27 -5.61 -5.50
CA TRP A 146 3.60 -6.07 -4.29
C TRP A 146 2.32 -6.87 -4.61
N PHE A 147 1.45 -6.31 -5.46
CA PHE A 147 0.22 -7.01 -5.83
C PHE A 147 0.50 -8.32 -6.58
N ARG A 148 1.46 -8.35 -7.51
CA ARG A 148 1.83 -9.62 -8.16
C ARG A 148 2.39 -10.63 -7.15
N LEU A 149 3.22 -10.21 -6.19
CA LEU A 149 3.73 -11.10 -5.13
C LEU A 149 2.61 -11.68 -4.27
N LEU A 150 1.65 -10.85 -3.84
CA LEU A 150 0.51 -11.31 -3.05
C LEU A 150 -0.36 -12.27 -3.86
N ARG A 151 -0.62 -11.97 -5.15
CA ARG A 151 -1.38 -12.88 -6.01
C ARG A 151 -0.66 -14.21 -6.23
N THR A 152 0.65 -14.17 -6.45
CA THR A 152 1.53 -15.33 -6.54
C THR A 152 1.44 -16.20 -5.28
N LEU A 153 1.55 -15.60 -4.09
CA LEU A 153 1.42 -16.30 -2.81
C LEU A 153 0.08 -17.03 -2.69
N LEU A 154 -1.02 -16.35 -3.03
CA LEU A 154 -2.36 -16.95 -3.00
C LEU A 154 -2.48 -18.15 -3.96
N ASP A 155 -1.86 -18.10 -5.14
CA ASP A 155 -1.85 -19.24 -6.07
C ASP A 155 -0.96 -20.39 -5.60
N GLU A 156 0.21 -20.10 -5.02
CA GLU A 156 1.08 -21.11 -4.43
C GLU A 156 0.40 -21.82 -3.25
N LEU A 157 -0.27 -21.08 -2.36
CA LEU A 157 -1.03 -21.63 -1.25
C LEU A 157 -2.21 -22.49 -1.70
N ASN A 158 -2.76 -22.24 -2.90
CA ASN A 158 -3.81 -23.06 -3.49
C ASN A 158 -3.26 -24.27 -4.29
N THR A 159 -1.96 -24.54 -4.22
CA THR A 159 -1.33 -25.68 -4.91
C THR A 159 -1.53 -26.98 -4.13
N PRO A 160 -2.02 -28.08 -4.75
CA PRO A 160 -2.14 -29.37 -4.08
C PRO A 160 -0.78 -29.89 -3.57
N LEU A 161 -0.74 -30.42 -2.35
CA LEU A 161 0.51 -30.92 -1.75
C LEU A 161 1.18 -32.02 -2.58
N SER A 162 0.40 -32.85 -3.27
CA SER A 162 0.91 -33.89 -4.18
C SER A 162 1.78 -33.33 -5.31
N THR A 163 1.61 -32.06 -5.67
CA THR A 163 2.40 -31.37 -6.70
C THR A 163 3.59 -30.58 -6.13
N CYS A 164 3.64 -30.40 -4.81
CA CYS A 164 4.67 -29.59 -4.13
C CYS A 164 5.98 -30.34 -3.90
N GLY A 165 5.98 -31.68 -3.99
CA GLY A 165 7.18 -32.51 -3.76
C GLY A 165 7.78 -32.27 -2.36
N THR A 166 9.08 -32.02 -2.31
CA THR A 166 9.82 -31.80 -1.05
C THR A 166 9.43 -30.51 -0.32
N TYR A 167 8.75 -29.56 -1.00
CA TYR A 167 8.34 -28.27 -0.41
C TYR A 167 6.95 -28.32 0.25
N ALA A 168 6.27 -29.46 0.21
CA ALA A 168 4.95 -29.62 0.83
C ALA A 168 4.94 -29.33 2.33
N GLY A 169 6.08 -29.49 3.02
CA GLY A 169 6.23 -29.19 4.45
C GLY A 169 5.94 -27.73 4.77
N TYR A 170 6.46 -26.79 3.97
CA TYR A 170 6.23 -25.36 4.20
C TYR A 170 4.75 -24.99 4.09
N LEU A 171 4.05 -25.52 3.09
CA LEU A 171 2.61 -25.25 2.93
C LEU A 171 1.81 -25.83 4.10
N ARG A 172 2.12 -27.06 4.55
CA ARG A 172 1.46 -27.64 5.74
C ARG A 172 1.64 -26.76 6.97
N GLN A 173 2.89 -26.37 7.25
CA GLN A 173 3.20 -25.52 8.39
C GLN A 173 2.43 -24.20 8.35
N ILE A 174 2.35 -23.52 7.19
CA ILE A 174 1.60 -22.27 7.05
C ILE A 174 0.11 -22.48 7.38
N TRP A 175 -0.52 -23.51 6.79
CA TRP A 175 -1.93 -23.80 6.99
C TRP A 175 -2.23 -24.22 8.45
N GLU A 176 -1.34 -24.99 9.06
CA GLU A 176 -1.40 -25.35 10.48
C GLU A 176 -1.29 -24.11 11.39
N CYS A 177 -0.36 -23.19 11.10
CA CYS A 177 -0.16 -21.96 11.87
C CYS A 177 -1.37 -21.01 11.81
N CYS A 178 -2.08 -20.92 10.69
CA CYS A 178 -3.33 -20.15 10.63
C CYS A 178 -4.58 -20.92 11.05
N GLY A 179 -4.44 -22.19 11.46
CA GLY A 179 -5.55 -23.00 11.97
C GLY A 179 -6.60 -23.41 10.93
N HIS A 180 -6.30 -23.25 9.63
CA HIS A 180 -7.22 -23.55 8.54
C HIS A 180 -6.84 -24.86 7.83
N PRO A 181 -7.80 -25.61 7.27
CA PRO A 181 -7.48 -26.78 6.45
C PRO A 181 -6.68 -26.37 5.21
N LEU A 182 -5.86 -27.29 4.71
CA LEU A 182 -5.08 -27.07 3.48
C LEU A 182 -5.96 -26.51 2.35
N ARG A 183 -5.45 -25.48 1.68
CA ARG A 183 -6.15 -24.76 0.60
C ARG A 183 -7.51 -24.22 1.04
N ALA A 184 -7.68 -23.89 2.32
CA ALA A 184 -8.96 -23.47 2.90
C ALA A 184 -10.10 -24.48 2.62
N GLY A 185 -9.78 -25.79 2.58
CA GLY A 185 -10.72 -26.87 2.35
C GLY A 185 -11.11 -27.08 0.88
N GLN A 186 -10.47 -26.40 -0.07
CA GLN A 186 -10.77 -26.53 -1.49
C GLN A 186 -10.31 -27.88 -2.06
N SER A 187 -11.24 -28.60 -2.71
CA SER A 187 -10.91 -29.78 -3.52
C SER A 187 -10.44 -29.39 -4.92
N LEU A 188 -11.20 -28.54 -5.60
CA LEU A 188 -10.92 -28.04 -6.95
C LEU A 188 -10.19 -26.70 -6.89
N TRP A 189 -9.29 -26.46 -7.85
CA TRP A 189 -8.67 -25.15 -7.98
C TRP A 189 -9.62 -24.18 -8.68
N ARG A 190 -9.65 -22.94 -8.18
CA ARG A 190 -10.37 -21.81 -8.78
C ARG A 190 -9.50 -20.57 -8.65
N PRO A 191 -9.59 -19.60 -9.57
CA PRO A 191 -8.92 -18.31 -9.39
C PRO A 191 -9.44 -17.61 -8.14
N TYR A 192 -8.55 -16.93 -7.45
CA TYR A 192 -8.79 -16.30 -6.15
C TYR A 192 -10.03 -15.37 -6.16
N GLU A 193 -10.22 -14.64 -7.25
CA GLU A 193 -11.30 -13.67 -7.46
C GLU A 193 -12.71 -14.32 -7.44
N THR A 194 -12.78 -15.62 -7.72
CA THR A 194 -14.02 -16.40 -7.81
C THR A 194 -14.28 -17.27 -6.58
N LEU A 195 -13.39 -17.25 -5.60
CA LEU A 195 -13.55 -18.01 -4.36
C LEU A 195 -14.73 -17.48 -3.55
N ASN A 196 -15.39 -18.40 -2.83
CA ASN A 196 -16.40 -18.04 -1.83
C ASN A 196 -15.80 -17.09 -0.79
N PRO A 197 -16.59 -16.15 -0.22
CA PRO A 197 -16.08 -15.15 0.72
C PRO A 197 -15.25 -15.74 1.87
N ALA A 198 -15.76 -16.75 2.59
CA ALA A 198 -15.04 -17.37 3.71
C ALA A 198 -13.68 -17.97 3.29
N VAL A 199 -13.65 -18.71 2.18
CA VAL A 199 -12.41 -19.29 1.62
C VAL A 199 -11.41 -18.19 1.25
N ARG A 200 -11.92 -17.09 0.68
CA ARG A 200 -11.10 -15.94 0.29
C ARG A 200 -10.42 -15.26 1.48
N LEU A 201 -11.11 -15.18 2.63
CA LEU A 201 -10.55 -14.67 3.88
C LEU A 201 -9.44 -15.58 4.40
N GLN A 202 -9.70 -16.89 4.48
CA GLN A 202 -8.73 -17.88 4.95
C GLN A 202 -7.48 -17.92 4.08
N MET A 203 -7.63 -17.75 2.76
CA MET A 203 -6.49 -17.66 1.83
C MET A 203 -5.62 -16.42 2.07
N LEU A 204 -6.22 -15.24 2.35
CA LEU A 204 -5.45 -14.04 2.71
C LEU A 204 -4.77 -14.17 4.07
N GLU A 205 -5.43 -14.79 5.03
CA GLU A 205 -4.85 -15.05 6.34
C GLU A 205 -3.64 -16.00 6.22
N ALA A 206 -3.76 -17.06 5.43
CA ALA A 206 -2.63 -17.93 5.11
C ALA A 206 -1.49 -17.18 4.40
N ALA A 207 -1.80 -16.21 3.52
CA ALA A 207 -0.79 -15.38 2.88
C ALA A 207 -0.07 -14.45 3.89
N ALA A 208 -0.81 -13.83 4.81
CA ALA A 208 -0.25 -13.03 5.89
C ALA A 208 0.68 -13.87 6.79
N THR A 209 0.22 -15.06 7.19
CA THR A 209 1.02 -16.02 7.96
C THR A 209 2.28 -16.46 7.21
N ALA A 210 2.16 -16.75 5.91
CA ALA A 210 3.31 -17.10 5.07
C ALA A 210 4.36 -15.98 5.06
N ILE A 211 3.95 -14.73 4.84
CA ILE A 211 4.85 -13.57 4.85
C ILE A 211 5.55 -13.47 6.22
N SER A 212 4.79 -13.52 7.32
CA SER A 212 5.34 -13.45 8.67
C SER A 212 6.40 -14.52 8.93
N LEU A 213 6.10 -15.80 8.63
CA LEU A 213 7.05 -16.91 8.83
C LEU A 213 8.31 -16.79 7.97
N ILE A 214 8.22 -16.22 6.76
CA ILE A 214 9.39 -15.94 5.92
C ILE A 214 10.23 -14.80 6.51
N GLU A 215 9.59 -13.75 7.03
CA GLU A 215 10.25 -12.58 7.63
C GLU A 215 11.05 -12.98 8.88
N VAL A 216 10.46 -13.78 9.77
CA VAL A 216 11.13 -14.27 11.00
C VAL A 216 12.07 -15.46 10.78
N ARG A 217 12.14 -15.98 9.56
CA ARG A 217 12.98 -17.13 9.13
C ARG A 217 12.58 -18.49 9.70
N ASP A 218 11.39 -18.62 10.26
CA ASP A 218 10.82 -19.91 10.63
C ASP A 218 10.63 -20.83 9.42
N ILE A 219 10.42 -20.23 8.24
CA ILE A 219 10.52 -20.93 6.96
C ILE A 219 11.48 -20.22 6.01
N SER A 220 12.15 -21.00 5.16
CA SER A 220 13.06 -20.51 4.12
C SER A 220 12.71 -21.14 2.78
N PRO A 221 11.60 -20.73 2.17
CA PRO A 221 11.12 -21.35 0.94
C PRO A 221 12.07 -21.07 -0.25
N PRO A 222 12.07 -21.96 -1.26
CA PRO A 222 12.99 -21.91 -2.39
C PRO A 222 12.66 -20.85 -3.45
N GLY A 223 11.51 -20.15 -3.36
CA GLY A 223 11.10 -19.19 -4.38
C GLY A 223 12.06 -18.01 -4.47
N GLU A 224 12.35 -17.56 -5.68
CA GLU A 224 13.37 -16.53 -5.95
C GLU A 224 13.06 -15.22 -5.22
N HIS A 225 11.77 -14.91 -5.04
CA HIS A 225 11.28 -13.67 -4.46
C HIS A 225 11.00 -13.76 -2.96
N ALA A 226 11.11 -14.94 -2.34
CA ALA A 226 11.06 -15.07 -0.87
C ALA A 226 12.09 -14.18 -0.18
N LYS A 227 13.22 -13.98 -0.86
CA LYS A 227 14.33 -13.12 -0.45
C LYS A 227 13.95 -11.66 -0.24
N LEU A 228 12.82 -11.18 -0.74
CA LEU A 228 12.37 -9.80 -0.53
C LEU A 228 11.85 -9.55 0.89
N PHE A 229 11.32 -10.58 1.53
CA PHE A 229 10.83 -10.57 2.90
C PHE A 229 11.94 -10.77 3.93
N TRP A 230 13.15 -11.06 3.45
CA TRP A 230 14.30 -11.27 4.30
C TRP A 230 14.97 -9.95 4.63
N SER A 231 15.36 -9.72 5.88
CA SER A 231 16.31 -8.66 6.19
C SER A 231 17.54 -8.80 5.30
N GLU A 232 18.07 -7.67 4.84
CA GLU A 232 19.27 -7.66 4.02
C GLU A 232 20.37 -8.46 4.74
N PRO A 233 20.99 -9.47 4.08
CA PRO A 233 22.08 -10.17 4.72
C PRO A 233 23.11 -9.13 5.08
N GLN A 234 23.51 -9.10 6.36
CA GLN A 234 24.70 -8.36 6.78
C GLN A 234 25.91 -9.07 6.16
N THR A 235 26.08 -8.95 4.84
CA THR A 235 27.39 -9.12 4.23
C THR A 235 28.21 -8.01 4.83
N GLY A 236 28.98 -8.35 5.87
CA GLY A 236 30.13 -7.55 6.27
C GLY A 236 30.94 -7.34 5.00
N PHE A 237 30.75 -6.18 4.38
CA PHE A 237 31.44 -5.83 3.17
C PHE A 237 32.89 -5.59 3.61
N THR A 238 33.69 -6.66 3.62
CA THR A 238 35.14 -6.56 3.72
C THR A 238 35.63 -6.05 2.37
N SER A 239 35.41 -4.76 2.11
CA SER A 239 36.22 -4.04 1.13
C SER A 239 37.67 -4.31 1.53
N GLY A 240 38.42 -5.04 0.69
CA GLY A 240 39.87 -5.21 0.80
C GLY A 240 40.62 -3.89 0.53
N LEU A 241 40.19 -2.82 1.19
CA LEU A 241 40.78 -1.49 1.16
C LEU A 241 41.21 -1.17 2.60
N PRO A 242 42.44 -0.67 2.81
CA PRO A 242 42.94 -0.39 4.15
C PRO A 242 42.00 0.56 4.89
N ALA A 243 41.81 0.30 6.19
CA ALA A 243 40.84 0.94 7.06
C ALA A 243 40.70 2.44 6.80
N LYS A 244 39.59 2.82 6.17
CA LYS A 244 39.20 4.23 6.05
C LYS A 244 38.47 4.61 7.33
N ALA A 245 38.97 5.66 7.97
CA ALA A 245 38.45 6.23 9.21
C ALA A 245 36.91 6.41 9.19
N PRO A 246 36.25 6.43 10.37
CA PRO A 246 34.80 6.42 10.47
C PRO A 246 34.21 7.60 9.70
N LYS A 247 33.26 7.33 8.80
CA LYS A 247 32.44 8.39 8.23
C LYS A 247 31.41 8.83 9.28
N PRO A 248 31.16 10.15 9.43
CA PRO A 248 30.17 10.65 10.37
C PRO A 248 28.77 10.16 9.98
N GLU A 249 27.91 10.03 10.99
CA GLU A 249 26.54 9.53 10.89
C GLU A 249 25.76 10.15 9.73
N PRO A 250 24.87 9.39 9.06
CA PRO A 250 24.03 9.91 8.00
C PRO A 250 23.18 11.04 8.59
N VAL A 251 23.40 12.24 8.08
CA VAL A 251 22.65 13.43 8.46
C VAL A 251 21.17 13.16 8.20
N ASP A 252 20.36 13.28 9.25
CA ASP A 252 18.91 13.28 9.14
C ASP A 252 18.47 14.57 8.40
N HIS A 253 18.33 14.44 7.08
CA HIS A 253 17.92 15.52 6.20
C HIS A 253 16.51 16.03 6.54
N TRP A 254 15.68 15.23 7.20
CA TRP A 254 14.35 15.64 7.65
C TRP A 254 14.41 16.47 8.93
N GLN A 255 15.25 16.10 9.90
CA GLN A 255 15.51 16.96 11.06
C GLN A 255 16.09 18.31 10.64
N ARG A 256 17.03 18.33 9.69
CA ARG A 256 17.57 19.60 9.15
C ARG A 256 16.52 20.43 8.44
N ALA A 257 15.60 19.80 7.71
CA ALA A 257 14.51 20.52 7.04
C ALA A 257 13.53 21.12 8.05
N ILE A 258 13.16 20.39 9.11
CA ILE A 258 12.30 20.90 10.19
C ILE A 258 12.99 22.06 10.91
N GLN A 259 14.27 21.90 11.26
CA GLN A 259 15.05 22.95 11.90
C GLN A 259 15.15 24.21 11.02
N ALA A 260 15.36 24.06 9.72
CA ALA A 260 15.41 25.19 8.79
C ALA A 260 14.05 25.92 8.67
N ILE A 261 12.93 25.20 8.78
CA ILE A 261 11.60 25.81 8.80
C ILE A 261 11.37 26.58 10.10
N ASP A 262 11.76 26.01 11.25
CA ASP A 262 11.65 26.68 12.55
C ASP A 262 12.51 27.94 12.60
N GLU A 263 13.75 27.87 12.10
CA GLU A 263 14.64 29.02 11.96
C GLU A 263 14.05 30.09 11.04
N ALA A 264 13.46 29.70 9.90
CA ALA A 264 12.80 30.62 8.98
C ALA A 264 11.56 31.28 9.59
N ILE A 265 10.80 30.58 10.46
CA ILE A 265 9.68 31.17 11.21
C ILE A 265 10.19 32.20 12.22
N ILE A 266 11.26 31.88 12.96
CA ILE A 266 11.87 32.81 13.92
C ILE A 266 12.41 34.07 13.20
N GLU A 267 13.06 33.88 12.05
CA GLU A 267 13.57 34.98 11.24
C GLU A 267 12.43 35.83 10.64
N ALA A 268 11.36 35.19 10.15
CA ALA A 268 10.19 35.88 9.59
C ALA A 268 9.49 36.81 10.58
N ARG A 269 9.64 36.61 11.90
CA ARG A 269 9.13 37.54 12.92
C ARG A 269 9.81 38.91 12.87
N HIS A 270 11.04 38.98 12.34
CA HIS A 270 11.87 40.18 12.36
C HIS A 270 12.31 40.63 10.96
N ASN A 271 12.18 39.77 9.93
CA ASN A 271 12.57 40.03 8.56
C ASN A 271 11.36 39.97 7.60
N PRO A 272 10.96 41.10 6.99
CA PRO A 272 9.82 41.14 6.08
C PRO A 272 10.03 40.32 4.79
N GLU A 273 11.27 40.15 4.30
CA GLU A 273 11.54 39.38 3.09
C GLU A 273 11.41 37.87 3.33
N THR A 274 11.87 37.39 4.48
CA THR A 274 11.73 35.99 4.91
C THR A 274 10.28 35.66 5.22
N ALA A 275 9.53 36.58 5.85
CA ALA A 275 8.09 36.44 6.04
C ALA A 275 7.33 36.29 4.72
N ARG A 276 7.65 37.11 3.71
CA ARG A 276 7.03 37.04 2.38
C ARG A 276 7.40 35.76 1.63
N SER A 277 8.66 35.32 1.71
CA SER A 277 9.12 34.06 1.12
C SER A 277 8.42 32.85 1.73
N LEU A 278 8.30 32.82 3.06
CA LEU A 278 7.59 31.77 3.79
C LEU A 278 6.09 31.77 3.47
N PHE A 279 5.49 32.97 3.36
CA PHE A 279 4.09 33.13 2.96
C PHE A 279 3.83 32.68 1.51
N ALA A 280 4.75 32.97 0.59
CA ALA A 280 4.67 32.51 -0.80
C ALA A 280 4.73 30.97 -0.91
N LEU A 281 5.58 30.34 -0.09
CA LEU A 281 5.64 28.87 0.00
C LEU A 281 4.35 28.29 0.60
N ALA A 282 3.85 28.86 1.70
CA ALA A 282 2.68 28.36 2.41
C ALA A 282 1.34 28.63 1.68
N SER A 283 1.30 29.65 0.82
CA SER A 283 0.15 29.97 -0.03
C SER A 283 0.07 29.13 -1.31
N TYR A 284 1.06 28.26 -1.56
CA TYR A 284 1.09 27.41 -2.74
C TYR A 284 -0.18 26.55 -2.85
N GLY A 285 -0.89 26.66 -3.97
CA GLY A 285 -2.15 25.95 -4.23
C GLY A 285 -3.42 26.62 -3.71
N ARG A 286 -3.31 27.73 -2.94
CA ARG A 286 -4.45 28.53 -2.48
C ARG A 286 -4.61 29.75 -3.38
N ARG A 287 -5.84 30.04 -3.82
CA ARG A 287 -6.10 31.15 -4.77
C ARG A 287 -7.31 32.01 -4.40
N ASP A 288 -8.16 31.53 -3.51
CA ASP A 288 -9.30 32.28 -3.04
C ASP A 288 -8.86 33.29 -1.95
N PRO A 289 -9.38 34.53 -1.97
CA PRO A 289 -9.04 35.56 -1.00
C PRO A 289 -9.30 35.15 0.46
N ALA A 290 -10.33 34.33 0.71
CA ALA A 290 -10.67 33.86 2.05
C ALA A 290 -9.57 32.95 2.64
N SER A 291 -9.03 32.01 1.86
CA SER A 291 -7.95 31.13 2.30
C SER A 291 -6.62 31.85 2.49
N LEU A 292 -6.36 32.91 1.74
CA LEU A 292 -5.19 33.77 1.95
C LEU A 292 -5.32 34.60 3.22
N GLU A 293 -6.52 35.11 3.52
CA GLU A 293 -6.77 35.86 4.75
C GLU A 293 -6.68 34.95 5.99
N GLN A 294 -7.19 33.72 5.90
CA GLN A 294 -7.01 32.72 6.94
C GLN A 294 -5.53 32.38 7.15
N LEU A 295 -4.74 32.32 6.08
CA LEU A 295 -3.29 32.09 6.18
C LEU A 295 -2.57 33.26 6.84
N ARG A 296 -2.94 34.51 6.53
CA ARG A 296 -2.41 35.70 7.23
C ARG A 296 -2.72 35.67 8.72
N ALA A 297 -3.93 35.26 9.09
CA ALA A 297 -4.31 35.08 10.50
C ALA A 297 -3.47 34.02 11.20
N THR A 298 -3.10 32.93 10.53
CA THR A 298 -2.18 31.91 11.08
C THR A 298 -0.77 32.46 11.27
N PHE A 299 -0.24 33.23 10.32
CA PHE A 299 1.08 33.85 10.44
C PHE A 299 1.13 34.86 11.60
N ALA A 300 0.05 35.63 11.80
CA ALA A 300 -0.07 36.53 12.94
C ALA A 300 -0.08 35.78 14.28
N LYS A 301 -0.70 34.60 14.36
CA LYS A 301 -0.67 33.74 15.56
C LYS A 301 0.73 33.23 15.87
N GLU A 302 1.55 32.99 14.85
CA GLU A 302 2.96 32.60 15.00
C GLU A 302 3.88 33.79 15.31
N GLY A 303 3.34 34.98 15.55
CA GLY A 303 4.08 36.18 15.94
C GLY A 303 4.75 36.91 14.79
N ILE A 304 4.39 36.61 13.53
CA ILE A 304 4.88 37.33 12.35
C ILE A 304 4.07 38.62 12.21
N PRO A 305 4.72 39.81 12.15
CA PRO A 305 4.01 41.08 12.10
C PRO A 305 3.10 41.21 10.87
N PRO A 306 1.80 41.53 11.05
CA PRO A 306 0.84 41.60 9.95
C PRO A 306 1.20 42.66 8.89
N GLU A 307 1.93 43.71 9.28
CA GLU A 307 2.47 44.74 8.38
C GLU A 307 3.43 44.20 7.33
N PHE A 308 4.05 43.03 7.54
CA PHE A 308 4.95 42.43 6.55
C PHE A 308 4.18 41.80 5.37
N LEU A 309 2.89 41.49 5.57
CA LEU A 309 2.05 40.70 4.67
C LEU A 309 0.76 41.41 4.22
N SER A 310 0.45 42.59 4.76
CA SER A 310 -0.81 43.33 4.55
C SER A 310 -1.06 43.74 3.09
N HIS A 311 0.00 43.96 2.31
CA HIS A 311 -0.07 44.35 0.89
C HIS A 311 0.66 43.36 -0.03
N TYR A 312 1.09 42.22 0.51
CA TYR A 312 1.82 41.22 -0.27
C TYR A 312 0.85 40.24 -0.92
N GLU A 313 0.86 40.23 -2.26
CA GLU A 313 0.27 39.17 -3.06
C GLU A 313 1.40 38.27 -3.57
N PRO A 314 1.35 36.96 -3.30
CA PRO A 314 2.39 36.05 -3.73
C PRO A 314 2.36 35.91 -5.26
N SER A 315 3.29 36.56 -5.96
CA SER A 315 3.59 36.28 -7.35
C SER A 315 4.35 34.97 -7.44
N LEU A 316 3.87 34.01 -8.25
CA LEU A 316 4.47 32.69 -8.44
C LEU A 316 6.00 32.76 -8.59
N PRO A 317 6.81 32.19 -7.68
CA PRO A 317 8.06 31.58 -8.10
C PRO A 317 7.70 30.22 -8.69
N PHE A 318 8.45 29.79 -9.71
CA PHE A 318 8.17 28.61 -10.55
C PHE A 318 7.13 28.88 -11.63
N ALA A 319 7.62 29.33 -12.79
CA ALA A 319 6.92 29.20 -14.04
C ALA A 319 6.40 27.75 -14.17
N CYS A 320 5.07 27.60 -14.26
CA CYS A 320 4.46 26.38 -14.75
C CYS A 320 4.99 26.14 -16.17
N LEU A 321 6.05 25.35 -16.32
CA LEU A 321 6.33 24.67 -17.57
C LEU A 321 5.20 23.67 -17.78
N ARG A 322 4.14 24.13 -18.46
CA ARG A 322 3.19 23.22 -19.11
C ARG A 322 3.98 22.40 -20.12
N GLN A 323 4.20 21.12 -19.83
CA GLN A 323 4.58 20.16 -20.85
C GLN A 323 3.39 20.00 -21.82
N ASN A 324 3.58 20.63 -22.98
CA ASN A 324 3.10 20.30 -24.33
C ASN A 324 1.61 20.46 -24.68
N ASP A 325 1.37 21.30 -25.70
CA ASP A 325 0.72 20.90 -26.96
C ASP A 325 1.17 21.86 -28.06
N GLY A 326 1.77 21.33 -29.13
CA GLY A 326 2.24 22.12 -30.27
C GLY A 326 3.24 21.39 -31.16
N LEU A 327 2.80 20.29 -31.78
CA LEU A 327 3.43 19.76 -32.99
C LEU A 327 3.58 20.89 -34.01
N SER A 328 4.83 21.25 -34.30
CA SER A 328 5.18 22.13 -35.41
C SER A 328 5.10 21.34 -36.70
N ASP A 329 3.94 21.34 -37.33
CA ASP A 329 3.86 21.19 -38.78
C ASP A 329 4.36 22.48 -39.42
N LYS A 330 5.56 22.45 -40.03
CA LYS A 330 5.85 22.97 -41.37
C LYS A 330 7.36 22.99 -41.68
N PHE A 331 7.66 22.24 -42.76
CA PHE A 331 8.86 22.17 -43.61
C PHE A 331 10.06 21.36 -43.11
#